data_AF-A0A2E5RLI6-F1
#
_entry.id   AF-A0A2E5RLI6-F1
#
_cell.length_a   1.000
_cell.length_b   1.000
_cell.length_c   1.000
_cell.angle_alpha   90.00
_cell.angle_beta   90.00
_cell.angle_gamma   90.00
#
_symmetry.space_group_name_H-M   'P 1'
#
loop_
_entity.id
_entity.type
_entity.pdbx_description
1 polymer ?
#
loop_
_entity_poly.entity_id
_entity_poly.type
_entity_poly.pdbx_seq_one_letter_code
_entity_poly.pdbx_strand_id
1 'polypeptide(L)'
;MKILGISALYHDSAAALTIDGEVISAAQEERFTRKKQDDSFPVNAINFCLDEAGLDLTSIDAVVFYDKPILKFERLLETYYAFAPKGVSSFVTAMPVWMKEKMFFKKLIKDELKKVGDIDWSATQLLFPEHHLSHAASAFYPSPYDESAILTIDGVGEWATASICHGKGNKIKILKELKFPHSLGLLYSAFTYFLGFKVNSGEYKLMGLAPYGNPESEEVKNFVKKIKAEIVDVKEDGSIRLNQSYFNYATGLRMIRESKWEKLFGFSTRKPEDELLQVHCNLGLAIQYLTEELVQLMTKEAKRLTGSSNLCLAGGVALNCVSNGKLQKSNIFENIYIQPAAGDAGGALGAALAGEYIFNGSDRKLDSTKMDSMKGGYLGPEFDDKEIVKLSNKLGAVGVRYDFDKLVDEVAIHLNEGCAIGWFQGRMEFGPRALGNRSIIGDPRNPEMQKKLNLKIKYRESFRPFAPSVLAEDCEEYFQHKGTSPYMLLVHPVAEKQRNELPSGYNDLPLKEKLYTVRSTIPAITHIDFSARIQTVHKETNPKYWQMINAFKKLTGCGMVVNTSFNVRGEPIVCTPEDAYRCLMRTEMDYLVLGNYIFKKEDQPQWQDKDNWKEEFTLD
;
A
#
# COMPACT_ATOMS: atom_id res chain seq x y z
N MET A 1 -15.94 -3.63 -23.43
CA MET A 1 -15.39 -2.40 -24.02
C MET A 1 -13.92 -2.26 -23.67
N LYS A 2 -13.17 -1.39 -24.37
CA LYS A 2 -11.81 -0.97 -24.02
C LYS A 2 -11.88 0.32 -23.20
N ILE A 3 -11.57 0.23 -21.91
CA ILE A 3 -11.78 1.34 -20.97
C ILE A 3 -10.49 1.67 -20.24
N LEU A 4 -10.08 2.94 -20.35
CA LEU A 4 -8.94 3.51 -19.64
C LEU A 4 -9.40 4.24 -18.37
N GLY A 5 -9.02 3.72 -17.22
CA GLY A 5 -9.25 4.35 -15.91
C GLY A 5 -8.05 5.18 -15.46
N ILE A 6 -8.32 6.34 -14.87
CA ILE A 6 -7.30 7.32 -14.45
C ILE A 6 -7.55 7.79 -13.02
N SER A 7 -6.51 7.74 -12.19
CA SER A 7 -6.44 8.39 -10.87
C SER A 7 -5.28 9.38 -10.88
N ALA A 8 -5.50 10.65 -10.56
CA ALA A 8 -4.46 11.69 -10.68
C ALA A 8 -4.79 12.99 -9.92
N LEU A 9 -3.81 13.91 -9.88
CA LEU A 9 -3.94 15.30 -9.40
C LEU A 9 -4.12 15.43 -7.88
N TYR A 10 -3.57 14.48 -7.10
CA TYR A 10 -3.52 14.55 -5.64
C TYR A 10 -2.29 13.85 -5.04
N HIS A 11 -2.23 12.51 -5.11
CA HIS A 11 -1.05 11.69 -4.86
C HIS A 11 -1.31 10.28 -5.43
N ASP A 12 -0.24 9.51 -5.62
CA ASP A 12 -0.30 8.13 -6.11
C ASP A 12 -1.04 7.98 -7.46
N SER A 13 -0.77 8.90 -8.39
CA SER A 13 -1.36 8.86 -9.73
C SER A 13 -1.14 7.51 -10.40
N ALA A 14 -2.16 7.02 -11.10
CA ALA A 14 -2.17 5.70 -11.70
C ALA A 14 -3.09 5.62 -12.93
N ALA A 15 -2.81 4.66 -13.79
CA ALA A 15 -3.66 4.28 -14.90
C ALA A 15 -3.94 2.77 -14.87
N ALA A 16 -5.11 2.38 -15.37
CA ALA A 16 -5.48 0.99 -15.54
C ALA A 16 -6.29 0.83 -16.83
N LEU A 17 -6.05 -0.27 -17.56
CA LEU A 17 -6.77 -0.60 -18.77
C LEU A 17 -7.53 -1.91 -18.57
N THR A 18 -8.81 -1.88 -18.94
CA THR A 18 -9.66 -3.06 -18.99
C THR A 18 -10.20 -3.28 -20.40
N ILE A 19 -10.34 -4.55 -20.78
CA ILE A 19 -10.96 -4.97 -22.05
C ILE A 19 -12.03 -5.99 -21.72
N ASP A 20 -13.28 -5.66 -22.03
CA ASP A 20 -14.46 -6.50 -21.80
C ASP A 20 -14.56 -7.00 -20.34
N GLY A 21 -14.25 -6.10 -19.39
CA GLY A 21 -14.25 -6.38 -17.97
C GLY A 21 -13.02 -7.12 -17.43
N GLU A 22 -12.10 -7.57 -18.29
CA GLU A 22 -10.83 -8.16 -17.89
C GLU A 22 -9.78 -7.07 -17.60
N VAL A 23 -9.05 -7.21 -16.49
CA VAL A 23 -7.93 -6.34 -16.14
C VAL A 23 -6.68 -6.72 -16.94
N ILE A 24 -6.25 -5.85 -17.84
CA ILE A 24 -5.11 -6.09 -18.74
C ILE A 24 -3.81 -5.59 -18.10
N SER A 25 -3.81 -4.32 -17.69
CA SER A 25 -2.66 -3.63 -17.13
C SER A 25 -3.08 -2.56 -16.14
N ALA A 26 -2.20 -2.27 -15.18
CA ALA A 26 -2.34 -1.18 -14.24
C ALA A 26 -0.97 -0.81 -13.67
N ALA A 27 -0.67 0.48 -13.58
CA ALA A 27 0.60 0.97 -13.05
C ALA A 27 0.44 2.34 -12.37
N GLN A 28 1.32 2.60 -11.40
CA GLN A 28 1.45 3.90 -10.75
C GLN A 28 2.50 4.75 -11.46
N GLU A 29 2.24 6.04 -11.62
CA GLU A 29 3.13 6.97 -12.32
C GLU A 29 4.51 7.08 -11.65
N GLU A 30 4.54 7.01 -10.31
CA GLU A 30 5.77 7.03 -9.52
C GLU A 30 6.79 5.96 -9.93
N ARG A 31 6.33 4.83 -10.51
CA ARG A 31 7.23 3.77 -10.99
C ARG A 31 8.10 4.24 -12.15
N PHE A 32 7.57 5.10 -13.01
CA PHE A 32 8.25 5.59 -14.20
C PHE A 32 9.00 6.90 -13.92
N THR A 33 8.36 7.85 -13.24
CA THR A 33 8.95 9.17 -12.97
C THR A 33 10.01 9.13 -11.87
N ARG A 34 10.02 8.06 -11.08
CA ARG A 34 10.86 7.88 -9.88
C ARG A 34 10.59 8.92 -8.79
N LYS A 35 9.50 9.68 -8.91
CA LYS A 35 9.00 10.61 -7.89
C LYS A 35 7.98 9.91 -7.01
N LYS A 36 8.33 9.66 -5.77
CA LYS A 36 7.46 8.96 -4.82
C LYS A 36 6.17 9.74 -4.57
N GLN A 37 5.03 9.04 -4.68
CA GLN A 37 3.68 9.58 -4.57
C GLN A 37 3.37 10.65 -5.60
N ASP A 38 3.90 10.50 -6.81
CA ASP A 38 3.68 11.43 -7.92
C ASP A 38 2.19 11.79 -8.05
N ASP A 39 1.89 13.08 -8.00
CA ASP A 39 0.56 13.66 -8.09
C ASP A 39 0.23 14.14 -9.51
N SER A 40 1.21 14.12 -10.42
CA SER A 40 1.04 14.57 -11.80
C SER A 40 0.12 13.66 -12.61
N PHE A 41 -0.31 14.12 -13.78
CA PHE A 41 -1.13 13.31 -14.67
C PHE A 41 -0.34 12.08 -15.17
N PRO A 42 -0.90 10.86 -15.13
CA PRO A 42 -0.13 9.61 -15.27
C PRO A 42 0.20 9.26 -16.73
N VAL A 43 0.95 10.12 -17.43
CA VAL A 43 1.28 9.97 -18.85
C VAL A 43 2.05 8.68 -19.11
N ASN A 44 3.05 8.35 -18.29
CA ASN A 44 3.86 7.15 -18.50
C ASN A 44 3.08 5.87 -18.21
N ALA A 45 2.26 5.87 -17.16
CA ALA A 45 1.41 4.73 -16.86
C ALA A 45 0.32 4.50 -17.92
N ILE A 46 -0.22 5.57 -18.53
CA ILE A 46 -1.16 5.46 -19.66
C ILE A 46 -0.46 4.87 -20.88
N ASN A 47 0.70 5.40 -21.27
CA ASN A 47 1.49 4.85 -22.38
C ASN A 47 1.77 3.37 -22.18
N PHE A 48 2.25 2.98 -21.00
CA PHE A 48 2.45 1.57 -20.66
C PHE A 48 1.17 0.73 -20.83
N CYS A 49 0.03 1.21 -20.31
CA CYS A 49 -1.20 0.44 -20.38
C CYS A 49 -1.66 0.22 -21.83
N LEU A 50 -1.50 1.22 -22.69
CA LEU A 50 -1.83 1.17 -24.11
C LEU A 50 -0.87 0.25 -24.89
N ASP A 51 0.43 0.43 -24.69
CA ASP A 51 1.49 -0.36 -25.33
C ASP A 51 1.34 -1.85 -25.01
N GLU A 52 1.06 -2.19 -23.75
CA GLU A 52 0.86 -3.57 -23.29
C GLU A 52 -0.32 -4.26 -23.99
N ALA A 53 -1.35 -3.49 -24.35
CA ALA A 53 -2.50 -4.01 -25.09
C ALA A 53 -2.35 -3.90 -26.61
N GLY A 54 -1.26 -3.30 -27.11
CA GLY A 54 -1.10 -2.98 -28.54
C GLY A 54 -2.17 -2.02 -29.05
N LEU A 55 -2.63 -1.10 -28.21
CA LEU A 55 -3.70 -0.14 -28.50
C LEU A 55 -3.14 1.28 -28.56
N ASP A 56 -3.89 2.16 -29.22
CA ASP A 56 -3.73 3.61 -29.12
C ASP A 56 -4.99 4.25 -28.51
N LEU A 57 -4.92 5.55 -28.21
CA LEU A 57 -6.06 6.29 -27.67
C LEU A 57 -7.25 6.39 -28.63
N THR A 58 -7.06 6.23 -29.95
CA THR A 58 -8.17 6.26 -30.92
C THR A 58 -9.06 5.03 -30.82
N SER A 59 -8.52 3.94 -30.27
CA SER A 59 -9.22 2.67 -30.09
C SER A 59 -9.94 2.52 -28.74
N ILE A 60 -9.88 3.54 -27.87
CA ILE A 60 -10.48 3.51 -26.53
C ILE A 60 -11.94 3.93 -26.60
N ASP A 61 -12.84 3.11 -26.04
CA ASP A 61 -14.28 3.38 -26.03
C ASP A 61 -14.66 4.38 -24.92
N ALA A 62 -13.96 4.33 -23.78
CA ALA A 62 -14.19 5.25 -22.67
C ALA A 62 -12.92 5.55 -21.86
N VAL A 63 -12.79 6.82 -21.47
CA VAL A 63 -11.86 7.28 -20.44
C VAL A 63 -12.67 7.59 -19.18
N VAL A 64 -12.28 7.02 -18.04
CA VAL A 64 -12.99 7.17 -16.77
C VAL A 64 -12.06 7.75 -15.72
N PHE A 65 -12.40 8.92 -15.18
CA PHE A 65 -11.62 9.59 -14.14
C PHE A 65 -12.23 9.30 -12.77
N TYR A 66 -11.41 8.89 -11.80
CA TYR A 66 -11.85 8.25 -10.55
C TYR A 66 -12.68 9.08 -9.55
N ASP A 67 -12.76 10.41 -9.70
CA ASP A 67 -13.55 11.28 -8.84
C ASP A 67 -14.47 12.24 -9.63
N LYS A 68 -15.46 12.84 -8.95
CA LYS A 68 -16.28 13.93 -9.49
C LYS A 68 -15.67 15.30 -9.16
N PRO A 69 -15.08 16.01 -10.13
CA PRO A 69 -14.32 17.23 -9.86
C PRO A 69 -15.15 18.39 -9.30
N ILE A 70 -16.44 18.46 -9.69
CA ILE A 70 -17.38 19.51 -9.29
C ILE A 70 -17.80 19.34 -7.83
N LEU A 71 -18.17 18.12 -7.41
CA LEU A 71 -18.55 17.85 -6.01
C LEU A 71 -17.39 18.10 -5.04
N LYS A 72 -16.16 17.77 -5.46
CA LYS A 72 -14.93 18.08 -4.70
C LYS A 72 -14.71 19.59 -4.54
N PHE A 73 -15.05 20.37 -5.56
CA PHE A 73 -15.01 21.83 -5.49
C PHE A 73 -16.09 22.38 -4.56
N GLU A 74 -17.34 21.91 -4.68
CA GLU A 74 -18.43 22.27 -3.77
C GLU A 74 -18.06 22.03 -2.30
N ARG A 75 -17.44 20.88 -1.97
CA ARG A 75 -16.96 20.62 -0.61
C ARG A 75 -16.04 21.71 -0.09
N LEU A 76 -15.07 22.15 -0.88
CA LEU A 76 -14.11 23.14 -0.40
C LEU A 76 -14.77 24.49 -0.16
N LEU A 77 -15.69 24.89 -1.03
CA LEU A 77 -16.50 26.09 -0.84
C LEU A 77 -17.33 26.02 0.44
N GLU A 78 -18.08 24.93 0.63
CA GLU A 78 -18.91 24.73 1.82
C GLU A 78 -18.07 24.57 3.09
N THR A 79 -16.90 23.95 3.01
CA THR A 79 -15.96 23.86 4.13
C THR A 79 -15.48 25.25 4.53
N TYR A 80 -15.02 26.06 3.57
CA TYR A 80 -14.57 27.41 3.87
C TYR A 80 -15.69 28.29 4.45
N TYR A 81 -16.93 28.09 3.99
CA TYR A 81 -18.11 28.74 4.55
C TYR A 81 -18.44 28.26 5.97
N ALA A 82 -18.51 26.94 6.19
CA ALA A 82 -18.86 26.31 7.46
C ALA A 82 -17.86 26.64 8.58
N PHE A 83 -16.61 26.96 8.23
CA PHE A 83 -15.56 27.38 9.16
C PHE A 83 -15.27 28.89 9.13
N ALA A 84 -16.19 29.71 8.63
CA ALA A 84 -16.09 31.17 8.72
C ALA A 84 -16.02 31.65 10.19
N PRO A 85 -15.24 32.72 10.50
CA PRO A 85 -14.52 33.60 9.57
C PRO A 85 -13.13 33.07 9.14
N LYS A 86 -12.61 32.01 9.78
CA LYS A 86 -11.25 31.51 9.49
C LYS A 86 -11.11 30.88 8.11
N GLY A 87 -12.16 30.23 7.62
CA GLY A 87 -12.20 29.67 6.27
C GLY A 87 -12.16 30.72 5.15
N VAL A 88 -12.48 31.99 5.43
CA VAL A 88 -12.50 33.07 4.42
C VAL A 88 -11.11 33.39 3.86
N SER A 89 -10.07 33.36 4.71
CA SER A 89 -8.69 33.59 4.24
C SER A 89 -8.22 32.47 3.29
N SER A 90 -8.51 31.22 3.65
CA SER A 90 -8.20 30.04 2.84
C SER A 90 -9.02 30.03 1.54
N PHE A 91 -10.28 30.45 1.60
CA PHE A 91 -11.14 30.67 0.43
C PHE A 91 -10.52 31.67 -0.54
N VAL A 92 -10.16 32.88 -0.08
CA VAL A 92 -9.61 33.95 -0.94
C VAL A 92 -8.30 33.51 -1.60
N THR A 93 -7.49 32.73 -0.90
CA THR A 93 -6.21 32.22 -1.43
C THR A 93 -6.40 31.08 -2.43
N ALA A 94 -7.30 30.13 -2.14
CA ALA A 94 -7.52 28.97 -2.99
C ALA A 94 -8.39 29.29 -4.22
N MET A 95 -9.36 30.20 -4.10
CA MET A 95 -10.37 30.44 -5.13
C MET A 95 -9.82 30.74 -6.54
N PRO A 96 -8.79 31.60 -6.71
CA PRO A 96 -8.30 31.95 -8.05
C PRO A 96 -7.66 30.75 -8.77
N VAL A 97 -6.95 29.89 -8.03
CA VAL A 97 -6.34 28.66 -8.57
C VAL A 97 -7.44 27.67 -8.96
N TRP A 98 -8.40 27.47 -8.06
CA TRP A 98 -9.50 26.52 -8.27
C TRP A 98 -10.44 26.94 -9.39
N MET A 99 -10.78 28.22 -9.51
CA MET A 99 -11.58 28.73 -10.62
C MET A 99 -10.89 28.56 -11.97
N LYS A 100 -9.56 28.69 -12.03
CA LYS A 100 -8.77 28.55 -13.26
C LYS A 100 -8.57 27.10 -13.67
N GLU A 101 -8.31 26.20 -12.72
CA GLU A 101 -8.00 24.79 -12.97
C GLU A 101 -9.24 23.90 -13.07
N LYS A 102 -10.26 24.09 -12.22
CA LYS A 102 -11.39 23.15 -12.08
C LYS A 102 -12.60 23.47 -12.95
N MET A 103 -12.85 24.72 -13.32
CA MET A 103 -13.91 25.04 -14.31
C MET A 103 -13.60 24.43 -15.69
N PHE A 104 -12.34 24.08 -15.94
CA PHE A 104 -11.88 23.45 -17.17
C PHE A 104 -11.33 22.03 -16.94
N PHE A 105 -11.75 21.33 -15.89
CA PHE A 105 -11.17 20.01 -15.56
C PHE A 105 -11.30 18.99 -16.70
N LYS A 106 -12.46 18.96 -17.39
CA LYS A 106 -12.63 18.14 -18.60
C LYS A 106 -11.62 18.53 -19.69
N LYS A 107 -11.34 19.83 -19.86
CA LYS A 107 -10.34 20.32 -20.81
C LYS A 107 -8.92 19.94 -20.37
N LEU A 108 -8.59 20.02 -19.08
CA LEU A 108 -7.31 19.56 -18.54
C LEU A 108 -7.05 18.09 -18.90
N ILE A 109 -8.00 17.18 -18.61
CA ILE A 109 -7.86 15.76 -18.98
C ILE A 109 -7.65 15.61 -20.49
N LYS A 110 -8.45 16.32 -21.31
CA LYS A 110 -8.32 16.28 -22.77
C LYS A 110 -6.96 16.77 -23.25
N ASP A 111 -6.43 17.85 -22.67
CA ASP A 111 -5.16 18.44 -23.07
C ASP A 111 -3.97 17.61 -22.58
N GLU A 112 -4.06 16.96 -21.43
CA GLU A 112 -3.05 15.98 -20.96
C GLU A 112 -3.04 14.72 -21.82
N LEU A 113 -4.22 14.18 -22.19
CA LEU A 113 -4.31 13.00 -23.07
C LEU A 113 -3.76 13.27 -24.48
N LYS A 114 -3.86 14.50 -24.99
CA LYS A 114 -3.20 14.86 -26.27
C LYS A 114 -1.67 14.73 -26.23
N LYS A 115 -1.05 14.73 -25.04
CA LYS A 115 0.40 14.49 -24.91
C LYS A 115 0.76 13.02 -25.06
N VAL A 116 -0.20 12.12 -24.82
CA VAL A 116 -0.08 10.67 -25.01
C VAL A 116 -0.30 10.33 -26.49
N GLY A 117 -1.36 10.87 -27.10
CA GLY A 117 -1.68 10.64 -28.50
C GLY A 117 -3.01 11.25 -28.92
N ASP A 118 -3.41 11.00 -30.17
CA ASP A 118 -4.68 11.46 -30.70
C ASP A 118 -5.85 10.62 -30.14
N ILE A 119 -6.96 11.29 -29.82
CA ILE A 119 -8.17 10.67 -29.27
C ILE A 119 -9.40 11.19 -30.00
N ASP A 120 -10.26 10.26 -30.45
CA ASP A 120 -11.51 10.60 -31.09
C ASP A 120 -12.63 10.77 -30.06
N TRP A 121 -12.80 11.98 -29.54
CA TRP A 121 -13.88 12.30 -28.60
C TRP A 121 -15.30 12.17 -29.19
N SER A 122 -15.47 11.92 -30.49
CA SER A 122 -16.77 11.59 -31.07
C SER A 122 -17.16 10.13 -30.84
N ALA A 123 -16.17 9.25 -30.69
CA ALA A 123 -16.34 7.83 -30.40
C ALA A 123 -16.03 7.48 -28.92
N THR A 124 -15.16 8.25 -28.26
CA THR A 124 -14.72 7.99 -26.88
C THR A 124 -15.53 8.78 -25.86
N GLN A 125 -16.08 8.09 -24.85
CA GLN A 125 -16.78 8.71 -23.74
C GLN A 125 -15.81 9.20 -22.65
N LEU A 126 -16.15 10.30 -21.97
CA LEU A 126 -15.45 10.77 -20.77
C LEU A 126 -16.38 10.70 -19.56
N LEU A 127 -16.10 9.77 -18.63
CA LEU A 127 -16.98 9.39 -17.51
C LEU A 127 -16.34 9.70 -16.15
N PHE A 128 -17.17 9.86 -15.12
CA PHE A 128 -16.77 10.26 -13.76
C PHE A 128 -17.63 9.53 -12.69
N PRO A 129 -17.14 8.43 -12.09
CA PRO A 129 -17.72 7.87 -10.88
C PRO A 129 -17.38 8.75 -9.66
N GLU A 130 -18.03 8.51 -8.53
CA GLU A 130 -17.61 9.10 -7.25
C GLU A 130 -16.35 8.41 -6.73
N HIS A 131 -15.48 9.13 -6.01
CA HIS A 131 -14.21 8.61 -5.47
C HIS A 131 -14.40 7.33 -4.66
N HIS A 132 -15.37 7.34 -3.74
CA HIS A 132 -15.69 6.18 -2.92
C HIS A 132 -16.32 5.03 -3.72
N LEU A 133 -17.03 5.33 -4.81
CA LEU A 133 -17.54 4.33 -5.73
C LEU A 133 -16.41 3.69 -6.54
N SER A 134 -15.41 4.46 -6.97
CA SER A 134 -14.19 3.95 -7.60
C SER A 134 -13.45 3.01 -6.65
N HIS A 135 -13.24 3.40 -5.39
CA HIS A 135 -12.68 2.51 -4.38
C HIS A 135 -13.50 1.22 -4.20
N ALA A 136 -14.81 1.35 -4.05
CA ALA A 136 -15.71 0.20 -3.88
C ALA A 136 -15.68 -0.74 -5.10
N ALA A 137 -15.70 -0.18 -6.32
CA ALA A 137 -15.59 -0.91 -7.58
C ALA A 137 -14.25 -1.63 -7.71
N SER A 138 -13.16 -1.00 -7.29
CA SER A 138 -11.81 -1.59 -7.31
C SER A 138 -11.71 -2.83 -6.42
N ALA A 139 -12.47 -2.90 -5.32
CA ALA A 139 -12.47 -4.08 -4.47
C ALA A 139 -13.52 -5.12 -4.90
N PHE A 140 -14.75 -4.69 -5.17
CA PHE A 140 -15.85 -5.62 -5.44
C PHE A 140 -15.69 -6.36 -6.76
N TYR A 141 -15.42 -5.65 -7.86
CA TYR A 141 -15.43 -6.30 -9.18
C TYR A 141 -14.29 -7.31 -9.39
N PRO A 142 -13.06 -7.07 -8.88
CA PRO A 142 -12.00 -8.07 -8.95
C PRO A 142 -12.14 -9.20 -7.93
N SER A 143 -12.93 -9.02 -6.86
CA SER A 143 -13.16 -10.07 -5.85
C SER A 143 -13.83 -11.31 -6.47
N PRO A 144 -13.73 -12.49 -5.83
CA PRO A 144 -14.42 -13.70 -6.29
C PRO A 144 -15.91 -13.74 -5.92
N TYR A 145 -16.46 -12.68 -5.31
CA TYR A 145 -17.81 -12.71 -4.73
C TYR A 145 -18.86 -12.12 -5.67
N ASP A 146 -19.98 -12.83 -5.88
CA ASP A 146 -21.15 -12.29 -6.57
C ASP A 146 -21.89 -11.23 -5.73
N GLU A 147 -21.91 -11.43 -4.41
CA GLU A 147 -22.56 -10.55 -3.46
C GLU A 147 -21.63 -10.29 -2.27
N SER A 148 -21.45 -9.01 -1.91
CA SER A 148 -20.55 -8.59 -0.84
C SER A 148 -21.04 -7.31 -0.14
N ALA A 149 -20.83 -7.24 1.16
CA ALA A 149 -20.69 -5.95 1.82
C ALA A 149 -19.39 -5.30 1.32
N ILE A 150 -19.39 -3.99 1.09
CA ILE A 150 -18.21 -3.24 0.69
C ILE A 150 -18.02 -2.12 1.70
N LEU A 151 -16.86 -2.07 2.34
CA LEU A 151 -16.51 -1.02 3.28
C LEU A 151 -15.26 -0.30 2.77
N THR A 152 -15.45 0.94 2.33
CA THR A 152 -14.38 1.85 1.93
C THR A 152 -14.09 2.80 3.09
N ILE A 153 -12.84 2.88 3.55
CA ILE A 153 -12.41 3.80 4.61
C ILE A 153 -11.17 4.55 4.14
N ASP A 154 -11.28 5.87 4.06
CA ASP A 154 -10.27 6.71 3.44
C ASP A 154 -10.04 8.03 4.19
N GLY A 155 -9.08 8.83 3.73
CA GLY A 155 -8.85 10.19 4.21
C GLY A 155 -10.04 11.09 3.90
N VAL A 156 -10.23 11.41 2.62
CA VAL A 156 -11.35 12.23 2.11
C VAL A 156 -11.50 12.05 0.60
N GLY A 157 -12.72 11.73 0.14
CA GLY A 157 -13.11 11.81 -1.28
C GLY A 157 -13.65 13.20 -1.65
N GLU A 158 -14.80 13.22 -2.34
CA GLU A 158 -15.53 14.47 -2.57
C GLU A 158 -16.17 14.97 -1.29
N TRP A 159 -16.81 14.08 -0.52
CA TRP A 159 -17.38 14.35 0.80
C TRP A 159 -17.25 13.16 1.73
N ALA A 160 -17.45 11.95 1.19
CA ALA A 160 -17.32 10.73 1.95
C ALA A 160 -15.87 10.55 2.46
N THR A 161 -15.77 9.96 3.64
CA THR A 161 -14.53 9.56 4.31
C THR A 161 -14.60 8.08 4.71
N ALA A 162 -15.81 7.55 4.86
CA ALA A 162 -16.09 6.13 4.83
C ALA A 162 -17.43 5.89 4.12
N SER A 163 -17.57 4.75 3.43
CA SER A 163 -18.83 4.34 2.80
C SER A 163 -19.08 2.85 2.97
N ILE A 164 -20.32 2.50 3.26
CA ILE A 164 -20.82 1.13 3.26
C ILE A 164 -21.69 0.96 2.02
N CYS A 165 -21.32 0.01 1.16
CA CYS A 165 -22.06 -0.34 -0.03
C CYS A 165 -22.46 -1.81 -0.02
N HIS A 166 -23.47 -2.15 -0.82
CA HIS A 166 -23.87 -3.51 -1.13
C HIS A 166 -23.58 -3.77 -2.61
N GLY A 167 -22.62 -4.65 -2.88
CA GLY A 167 -22.34 -5.15 -4.22
C GLY A 167 -23.15 -6.42 -4.49
N LYS A 168 -23.82 -6.47 -5.64
CA LYS A 168 -24.52 -7.68 -6.13
C LYS A 168 -24.51 -7.74 -7.66
N GLY A 169 -23.93 -8.79 -8.22
CA GLY A 169 -23.71 -8.93 -9.67
C GLY A 169 -22.85 -7.79 -10.22
N ASN A 170 -23.41 -7.00 -11.13
CA ASN A 170 -22.78 -5.81 -11.73
C ASN A 170 -23.17 -4.48 -11.05
N LYS A 171 -23.90 -4.51 -9.92
CA LYS A 171 -24.40 -3.30 -9.24
C LYS A 171 -23.69 -3.08 -7.92
N ILE A 172 -23.43 -1.81 -7.62
CA ILE A 172 -23.00 -1.34 -6.30
C ILE A 172 -24.00 -0.28 -5.82
N LYS A 173 -24.59 -0.51 -4.65
CA LYS A 173 -25.50 0.44 -4.00
C LYS A 173 -24.86 1.00 -2.74
N ILE A 174 -24.65 2.32 -2.69
CA ILE A 174 -24.22 3.00 -1.46
C ILE A 174 -25.39 3.00 -0.47
N LEU A 175 -25.15 2.50 0.75
CA LEU A 175 -26.16 2.40 1.81
C LEU A 175 -25.97 3.46 2.89
N LYS A 176 -24.71 3.81 3.20
CA LYS A 176 -24.37 4.72 4.29
C LYS A 176 -23.01 5.35 4.05
N GLU A 177 -22.85 6.60 4.48
CA GLU A 177 -21.61 7.35 4.37
C GLU A 177 -21.29 8.09 5.67
N LEU A 178 -20.01 8.15 6.00
CA LEU A 178 -19.45 9.14 6.91
C LEU A 178 -18.88 10.27 6.05
N LYS A 179 -19.11 11.52 6.46
CA LYS A 179 -18.70 12.70 5.69
C LYS A 179 -17.63 13.52 6.39
N PHE A 180 -16.81 14.19 5.59
CA PHE A 180 -15.87 15.21 6.03
C PHE A 180 -16.61 16.28 6.87
N PRO A 181 -16.02 16.77 7.98
CA PRO A 181 -14.63 16.61 8.42
C PRO A 181 -14.37 15.39 9.31
N HIS A 182 -15.30 14.44 9.43
CA HIS A 182 -15.12 13.29 10.29
C HIS A 182 -14.53 12.13 9.49
N SER A 183 -13.29 11.74 9.80
CA SER A 183 -12.56 10.72 9.04
C SER A 183 -11.63 9.92 9.94
N LEU A 184 -11.70 8.60 9.83
CA LEU A 184 -10.75 7.72 10.50
C LEU A 184 -9.35 7.85 9.87
N GLY A 185 -9.27 8.01 8.54
CA GLY A 185 -8.01 8.29 7.85
C GLY A 185 -7.35 9.56 8.37
N LEU A 186 -8.08 10.69 8.40
CA LEU A 186 -7.52 11.96 8.89
C LEU A 186 -7.21 11.93 10.39
N LEU A 187 -7.96 11.17 11.19
CA LEU A 187 -7.64 10.93 12.59
C LEU A 187 -6.27 10.23 12.70
N TYR A 188 -6.05 9.14 11.97
CA TYR A 188 -4.79 8.40 11.99
C TYR A 188 -3.62 9.25 11.47
N SER A 189 -3.84 10.02 10.41
CA SER A 189 -2.84 10.97 9.87
C SER A 189 -2.52 12.10 10.85
N ALA A 190 -3.46 12.52 11.71
CA ALA A 190 -3.19 13.51 12.75
C ALA A 190 -2.23 12.99 13.84
N PHE A 191 -2.36 11.73 14.26
CA PHE A 191 -1.38 11.09 15.15
C PHE A 191 -0.05 10.86 14.44
N THR A 192 -0.09 10.52 13.16
CA THR A 192 1.11 10.38 12.31
C THR A 192 1.91 11.68 12.29
N TYR A 193 1.23 12.81 12.07
CA TYR A 193 1.82 14.15 12.15
C TYR A 193 2.36 14.47 13.55
N PHE A 194 1.57 14.21 14.62
CA PHE A 194 1.97 14.54 15.99
C PHE A 194 3.25 13.80 16.44
N LEU A 195 3.42 12.57 15.95
CA LEU A 195 4.58 11.73 16.20
C LEU A 195 5.74 11.98 15.21
N GLY A 196 5.68 13.07 14.44
CA GLY A 196 6.79 13.52 13.60
C GLY A 196 7.03 12.67 12.36
N PHE A 197 6.00 11.98 11.87
CA PHE A 197 6.02 11.28 10.60
C PHE A 197 5.30 12.10 9.53
N LYS A 198 5.72 11.96 8.28
CA LYS A 198 5.11 12.66 7.14
C LYS A 198 3.70 12.14 6.85
N VAL A 199 2.75 13.05 6.65
CA VAL A 199 1.35 12.72 6.31
C VAL A 199 1.28 12.15 4.89
N ASN A 200 0.34 11.22 4.66
CA ASN A 200 0.14 10.45 3.42
C ASN A 200 1.25 9.45 3.10
N SER A 201 2.39 9.47 3.81
CA SER A 201 3.51 8.53 3.59
C SER A 201 4.05 7.88 4.86
N GLY A 202 3.61 8.31 6.04
CA GLY A 202 4.15 7.93 7.35
C GLY A 202 3.21 7.05 8.17
N GLU A 203 1.97 6.86 7.73
CA GLU A 203 0.94 6.11 8.44
C GLU A 203 1.38 4.65 8.66
N TYR A 204 2.07 4.04 7.69
CA TYR A 204 2.60 2.69 7.87
C TYR A 204 3.76 2.65 8.89
N LYS A 205 4.48 3.76 9.12
CA LYS A 205 5.52 3.84 10.15
C LYS A 205 4.88 3.91 11.52
N LEU A 206 3.80 4.69 11.67
CA LEU A 206 3.00 4.70 12.90
C LEU A 206 2.46 3.29 13.21
N MET A 207 1.94 2.59 12.21
CA MET A 207 1.51 1.20 12.34
C MET A 207 2.66 0.28 12.75
N GLY A 208 3.87 0.48 12.21
CA GLY A 208 5.08 -0.27 12.60
C GLY A 208 5.65 0.10 13.97
N LEU A 209 5.34 1.30 14.47
CA LEU A 209 5.73 1.78 15.81
C LEU A 209 4.83 1.19 16.89
N ALA A 210 3.54 0.98 16.60
CA ALA A 210 2.54 0.56 17.59
C ALA A 210 2.91 -0.70 18.40
N PRO A 211 3.48 -1.78 17.83
CA PRO A 211 3.89 -2.96 18.60
C PRO A 211 4.95 -2.71 19.67
N TYR A 212 5.66 -1.57 19.61
CA TYR A 212 6.64 -1.19 20.61
C TYR A 212 6.04 -0.49 21.83
N GLY A 213 4.74 -0.18 21.81
CA GLY A 213 4.01 0.26 22.99
C GLY A 213 3.87 -0.89 24.00
N ASN A 214 3.74 -0.56 25.28
CA ASN A 214 3.47 -1.56 26.32
C ASN A 214 1.95 -1.74 26.48
N PRO A 215 1.37 -2.87 26.03
CA PRO A 215 -0.07 -3.10 26.06
C PRO A 215 -0.66 -3.12 27.47
N GLU A 216 0.13 -3.48 28.48
CA GLU A 216 -0.28 -3.57 29.88
C GLU A 216 -0.15 -2.23 30.63
N SER A 217 0.48 -1.23 30.00
CA SER A 217 0.74 0.05 30.67
C SER A 217 -0.55 0.85 30.90
N GLU A 218 -0.63 1.45 32.09
CA GLU A 218 -1.71 2.38 32.43
C GLU A 218 -1.68 3.64 31.53
N GLU A 219 -0.51 3.99 30.99
CA GLU A 219 -0.34 5.10 30.05
C GLU A 219 -1.14 4.87 28.75
N VAL A 220 -1.06 3.68 28.14
CA VAL A 220 -1.84 3.34 26.94
C VAL A 220 -3.34 3.42 27.23
N LYS A 221 -3.80 2.85 28.35
CA LYS A 221 -5.21 2.91 28.76
C LYS A 221 -5.69 4.35 28.94
N ASN A 222 -4.86 5.18 29.58
CA ASN A 222 -5.14 6.60 29.76
C ASN A 222 -5.17 7.37 28.44
N PHE A 223 -4.29 7.07 27.49
CA PHE A 223 -4.34 7.67 26.16
C PHE A 223 -5.62 7.29 25.43
N VAL A 224 -6.00 6.00 25.38
CA VAL A 224 -7.27 5.57 24.76
C VAL A 224 -8.45 6.31 25.39
N LYS A 225 -8.49 6.41 26.72
CA LYS A 225 -9.54 7.14 27.46
C LYS A 225 -9.57 8.62 27.08
N LYS A 226 -8.43 9.31 27.07
CA LYS A 226 -8.31 10.72 26.67
C LYS A 226 -8.78 10.94 25.23
N ILE A 227 -8.39 10.06 24.32
CA ILE A 227 -8.77 10.15 22.90
C ILE A 227 -10.30 10.06 22.76
N LYS A 228 -10.93 9.05 23.37
CA LYS A 228 -12.40 8.88 23.34
C LYS A 228 -13.17 9.97 24.10
N ALA A 229 -12.56 10.58 25.12
CA ALA A 229 -13.21 11.65 25.88
C ALA A 229 -13.14 13.01 25.18
N GLU A 230 -12.02 13.33 24.53
CA GLU A 230 -11.71 14.70 24.09
C GLU A 230 -11.64 14.85 22.56
N ILE A 231 -11.14 13.84 21.85
CA ILE A 231 -10.78 13.93 20.42
C ILE A 231 -11.88 13.38 19.53
N VAL A 232 -12.48 12.25 19.89
CA VAL A 232 -13.41 11.51 19.03
C VAL A 232 -14.56 10.91 19.82
N ASP A 233 -15.77 11.24 19.38
CA ASP A 233 -17.01 10.62 19.83
C ASP A 233 -17.34 9.46 18.89
N VAL A 234 -17.35 8.24 19.42
CA VAL A 234 -17.55 6.98 18.69
C VAL A 234 -18.97 6.47 18.90
N LYS A 235 -19.67 6.13 17.82
CA LYS A 235 -21.03 5.59 17.84
C LYS A 235 -21.04 4.08 17.68
N GLU A 236 -22.15 3.46 18.06
CA GLU A 236 -22.33 1.99 18.03
C GLU A 236 -22.19 1.39 16.63
N ASP A 237 -22.54 2.16 15.59
CA ASP A 237 -22.39 1.77 14.18
C ASP A 237 -20.98 2.02 13.61
N GLY A 238 -20.04 2.45 14.45
CA GLY A 238 -18.68 2.80 14.06
C GLY A 238 -18.54 4.18 13.43
N SER A 239 -19.62 4.94 13.23
CA SER A 239 -19.52 6.34 12.83
C SER A 239 -18.83 7.17 13.92
N ILE A 240 -18.09 8.19 13.50
CA ILE A 240 -17.31 9.02 14.42
C ILE A 240 -17.63 10.49 14.23
N ARG A 241 -17.51 11.25 15.32
CA ARG A 241 -17.51 12.71 15.31
C ARG A 241 -16.23 13.23 15.93
N LEU A 242 -15.40 13.85 15.10
CA LEU A 242 -14.13 14.44 15.51
C LEU A 242 -14.34 15.83 16.12
N ASN A 243 -13.76 16.06 17.30
CA ASN A 243 -13.75 17.37 17.95
C ASN A 243 -12.83 18.34 17.19
N GLN A 244 -13.43 19.10 16.25
CA GLN A 244 -12.74 20.03 15.36
C GLN A 244 -11.95 21.13 16.09
N SER A 245 -12.17 21.31 17.39
CA SER A 245 -11.40 22.25 18.19
C SER A 245 -9.93 21.83 18.37
N TYR A 246 -9.58 20.55 18.13
CA TYR A 246 -8.22 20.00 18.19
C TYR A 246 -7.54 19.88 16.82
N PHE A 247 -8.28 20.08 15.73
CA PHE A 247 -7.79 19.89 14.36
C PHE A 247 -7.63 21.23 13.63
N ASN A 248 -6.83 21.20 12.56
CA ASN A 248 -6.61 22.35 11.68
C ASN A 248 -6.67 22.00 10.18
N TYR A 249 -6.77 20.73 9.80
CA TYR A 249 -6.80 20.31 8.38
C TYR A 249 -7.99 20.88 7.58
N ALA A 250 -9.06 21.30 8.24
CA ALA A 250 -10.23 21.87 7.57
C ALA A 250 -10.01 23.33 7.13
N THR A 251 -9.08 24.05 7.77
CA THR A 251 -8.90 25.49 7.57
C THR A 251 -7.47 25.93 7.34
N GLY A 252 -6.48 25.12 7.71
CA GLY A 252 -5.06 25.45 7.65
C GLY A 252 -4.22 24.36 7.00
N LEU A 253 -2.91 24.59 6.95
CA LEU A 253 -1.93 23.72 6.28
C LEU A 253 -1.36 22.61 7.19
N ARG A 254 -1.90 22.45 8.40
CA ARG A 254 -1.43 21.46 9.40
C ARG A 254 -2.59 20.57 9.83
N MET A 255 -2.28 19.35 10.26
CA MET A 255 -3.30 18.39 10.70
C MET A 255 -3.98 18.80 12.00
N ILE A 256 -3.20 19.28 12.97
CA ILE A 256 -3.61 19.47 14.36
C ILE A 256 -3.37 20.89 14.86
N ARG A 257 -3.97 21.21 16.01
CA ARG A 257 -3.59 22.38 16.82
C ARG A 257 -2.61 21.91 17.90
N GLU A 258 -1.32 22.06 17.62
CA GLU A 258 -0.21 21.53 18.43
C GLU A 258 -0.38 21.84 19.93
N SER A 259 -0.61 23.11 20.31
CA SER A 259 -0.74 23.50 21.72
C SER A 259 -1.82 22.75 22.50
N LYS A 260 -2.91 22.31 21.84
CA LYS A 260 -3.95 21.50 22.50
C LYS A 260 -3.55 20.03 22.61
N TRP A 261 -2.89 19.49 21.60
CA TRP A 261 -2.40 18.12 21.60
C TRP A 261 -1.29 17.94 22.63
N GLU A 262 -0.35 18.88 22.69
CA GLU A 262 0.73 18.90 23.68
C GLU A 262 0.19 18.98 25.10
N LYS A 263 -0.84 19.81 25.33
CA LYS A 263 -1.54 19.87 26.63
C LYS A 263 -2.26 18.56 26.97
N LEU A 264 -2.90 17.92 25.98
CA LEU A 264 -3.68 16.70 26.19
C LEU A 264 -2.78 15.49 26.52
N PHE A 265 -1.70 15.32 25.77
CA PHE A 265 -0.81 14.17 25.86
C PHE A 265 0.40 14.41 26.78
N GLY A 266 0.73 15.66 27.08
CA GLY A 266 1.78 16.02 28.04
C GLY A 266 3.19 16.02 27.47
N PHE A 267 3.35 16.01 26.14
CA PHE A 267 4.65 16.11 25.47
C PHE A 267 4.53 16.88 24.15
N SER A 268 5.65 17.42 23.67
CA SER A 268 5.71 18.25 22.47
C SER A 268 5.51 17.45 21.19
N THR A 269 5.01 18.13 20.15
CA THR A 269 4.95 17.54 18.80
C THR A 269 6.36 17.14 18.35
N ARG A 270 6.52 15.87 17.96
CA ARG A 270 7.82 15.31 17.61
C ARG A 270 8.28 15.83 16.24
N LYS A 271 9.58 16.10 16.09
CA LYS A 271 10.23 16.32 14.79
C LYS A 271 10.81 15.01 14.22
N PRO A 272 10.95 14.86 12.90
CA PRO A 272 11.48 13.64 12.28
C PRO A 272 12.83 13.16 12.85
N GLU A 273 13.68 14.07 13.28
CA GLU A 273 15.01 13.84 13.86
C GLU A 273 15.02 13.52 15.36
N ASP A 274 13.93 13.77 16.07
CA ASP A 274 13.85 13.57 17.52
C ASP A 274 13.91 12.07 17.88
N GLU A 275 14.47 11.76 19.04
CA GLU A 275 14.50 10.40 19.58
C GLU A 275 13.08 9.83 19.78
N LEU A 276 12.89 8.56 19.45
CA LEU A 276 11.64 7.84 19.71
C LEU A 276 11.64 7.29 21.14
N LEU A 277 10.85 7.92 22.00
CA LEU A 277 10.65 7.54 23.41
C LEU A 277 9.49 6.54 23.57
N GLN A 278 9.46 5.83 24.70
CA GLN A 278 8.41 4.85 25.02
C GLN A 278 7.00 5.47 25.00
N VAL A 279 6.85 6.71 25.44
CA VAL A 279 5.57 7.45 25.41
C VAL A 279 5.02 7.62 23.99
N HIS A 280 5.91 7.77 22.98
CA HIS A 280 5.53 7.85 21.57
C HIS A 280 4.99 6.51 21.07
N CYS A 281 5.65 5.41 21.44
CA CYS A 281 5.21 4.05 21.13
C CYS A 281 3.87 3.73 21.79
N ASN A 282 3.69 4.13 23.05
CA ASN A 282 2.44 3.95 23.79
C ASN A 282 1.28 4.74 23.17
N LEU A 283 1.53 5.98 22.73
CA LEU A 283 0.51 6.74 22.00
C LEU A 283 0.18 6.09 20.64
N GLY A 284 1.19 5.60 19.92
CA GLY A 284 1.01 4.86 18.67
C GLY A 284 0.16 3.59 18.85
N LEU A 285 0.39 2.84 19.93
CA LEU A 285 -0.43 1.69 20.29
C LEU A 285 -1.87 2.08 20.63
N ALA A 286 -2.08 3.17 21.36
CA ALA A 286 -3.40 3.64 21.75
C ALA A 286 -4.27 4.00 20.52
N ILE A 287 -3.73 4.74 19.54
CA ILE A 287 -4.48 5.05 18.30
C ILE A 287 -4.69 3.81 17.43
N GLN A 288 -3.74 2.87 17.42
CA GLN A 288 -3.89 1.61 16.70
C GLN A 288 -5.06 0.78 17.26
N TYR A 289 -5.18 0.66 18.59
CA TYR A 289 -6.35 0.01 19.23
C TYR A 289 -7.68 0.65 18.88
N LEU A 290 -7.75 1.98 18.92
CA LEU A 290 -8.97 2.68 18.54
C LEU A 290 -9.31 2.46 17.06
N THR A 291 -8.31 2.44 16.18
CA THR A 291 -8.52 2.20 14.74
C THR A 291 -9.08 0.82 14.48
N GLU A 292 -8.54 -0.20 15.16
CA GLU A 292 -9.02 -1.58 15.06
C GLU A 292 -10.46 -1.72 15.56
N GLU A 293 -10.80 -1.09 16.68
CA GLU A 293 -12.15 -1.06 17.23
C GLU A 293 -13.14 -0.41 16.24
N LEU A 294 -12.80 0.75 15.68
CA LEU A 294 -13.65 1.47 14.74
C LEU A 294 -13.88 0.69 13.45
N VAL A 295 -12.84 0.08 12.89
CA VAL A 295 -12.97 -0.78 11.70
C VAL A 295 -13.90 -1.96 11.99
N GLN A 296 -13.79 -2.60 13.16
CA GLN A 296 -14.70 -3.67 13.55
C GLN A 296 -16.15 -3.20 13.69
N LEU A 297 -16.40 -2.05 14.32
CA LEU A 297 -17.74 -1.49 14.46
C LEU A 297 -18.38 -1.16 13.09
N MET A 298 -17.63 -0.48 12.21
CA MET A 298 -18.08 -0.20 10.85
C MET A 298 -18.35 -1.49 10.06
N THR A 299 -17.56 -2.53 10.29
CA THR A 299 -17.76 -3.83 9.64
C THR A 299 -19.00 -4.56 10.17
N LYS A 300 -19.28 -4.50 11.47
CA LYS A 300 -20.54 -5.01 12.05
C LYS A 300 -21.75 -4.28 11.46
N GLU A 301 -21.66 -2.96 11.29
CA GLU A 301 -22.71 -2.18 10.64
C GLU A 301 -22.88 -2.57 9.17
N ALA A 302 -21.78 -2.79 8.44
CA ALA A 302 -21.83 -3.27 7.06
C ALA A 302 -22.51 -4.65 6.95
N LYS A 303 -22.22 -5.56 7.88
CA LYS A 303 -22.90 -6.87 7.99
C LYS A 303 -24.39 -6.70 8.25
N ARG A 304 -24.76 -5.84 9.21
CA ARG A 304 -26.16 -5.57 9.56
C ARG A 304 -26.96 -4.99 8.40
N LEU A 305 -26.38 -4.06 7.65
CA LEU A 305 -27.05 -3.37 6.54
C LEU A 305 -27.21 -4.22 5.29
N THR A 306 -26.28 -5.14 5.01
CA THR A 306 -26.24 -5.91 3.76
C THR A 306 -26.69 -7.36 3.93
N GLY A 307 -26.51 -7.94 5.11
CA GLY A 307 -26.71 -9.36 5.36
C GLY A 307 -25.68 -10.29 4.69
N SER A 308 -24.72 -9.75 3.93
CA SER A 308 -23.81 -10.57 3.12
C SER A 308 -22.82 -11.37 3.97
N SER A 309 -22.44 -12.57 3.53
CA SER A 309 -21.36 -13.37 4.12
C SER A 309 -19.96 -12.95 3.72
N ASN A 310 -19.84 -12.08 2.70
CA ASN A 310 -18.56 -11.62 2.17
C ASN A 310 -18.34 -10.13 2.43
N LEU A 311 -17.09 -9.75 2.64
CA LEU A 311 -16.66 -8.36 2.81
C LEU A 311 -15.56 -8.02 1.80
N CYS A 312 -15.72 -6.87 1.14
CA CYS A 312 -14.69 -6.24 0.33
C CYS A 312 -14.21 -4.96 1.02
N LEU A 313 -12.89 -4.77 1.11
CA LEU A 313 -12.26 -3.60 1.75
C LEU A 313 -11.41 -2.80 0.75
N ALA A 314 -11.59 -1.47 0.79
CA ALA A 314 -10.86 -0.48 -0.01
C ALA A 314 -10.66 0.84 0.77
N GLY A 315 -9.98 1.81 0.16
CA GLY A 315 -9.58 3.07 0.77
C GLY A 315 -8.26 2.97 1.54
N GLY A 316 -7.58 4.09 1.74
CA GLY A 316 -6.23 4.09 2.31
C GLY A 316 -6.10 3.39 3.67
N VAL A 317 -7.16 3.40 4.49
CA VAL A 317 -7.16 2.73 5.81
C VAL A 317 -7.22 1.21 5.68
N ALA A 318 -7.72 0.66 4.57
CA ALA A 318 -7.71 -0.78 4.31
C ALA A 318 -6.29 -1.35 4.08
N LEU A 319 -5.27 -0.49 3.94
CA LEU A 319 -3.86 -0.91 3.97
C LEU A 319 -3.33 -1.19 5.39
N ASN A 320 -4.12 -0.91 6.44
CA ASN A 320 -3.79 -1.25 7.82
C ASN A 320 -3.94 -2.75 8.06
N CYS A 321 -2.87 -3.49 7.77
CA CYS A 321 -2.84 -4.95 7.85
C CYS A 321 -3.04 -5.50 9.28
N VAL A 322 -2.81 -4.69 10.31
CA VAL A 322 -3.05 -5.07 11.71
C VAL A 322 -4.55 -5.12 11.98
N SER A 323 -5.28 -4.06 11.59
CA SER A 323 -6.75 -4.02 11.65
C SER A 323 -7.38 -5.15 10.83
N ASN A 324 -6.86 -5.41 9.63
CA ASN A 324 -7.35 -6.48 8.77
C ASN A 324 -7.16 -7.88 9.40
N GLY A 325 -5.99 -8.14 10.02
CA GLY A 325 -5.73 -9.40 10.71
C GLY A 325 -6.68 -9.62 11.89
N LYS A 326 -6.95 -8.58 12.68
CA LYS A 326 -7.95 -8.66 13.77
C LYS A 326 -9.36 -8.86 13.24
N LEU A 327 -9.70 -8.21 12.13
CA LEU A 327 -11.01 -8.37 11.51
C LEU A 327 -11.23 -9.79 10.99
N GLN A 328 -10.23 -10.39 10.34
CA GLN A 328 -10.30 -11.79 9.89
C GLN A 328 -10.56 -12.75 11.07
N LYS A 329 -9.89 -12.54 12.21
CA LYS A 329 -10.09 -13.35 13.42
C LYS A 329 -11.45 -13.14 14.10
N SER A 330 -12.12 -12.02 13.83
CA SER A 330 -13.41 -11.72 14.45
C SER A 330 -14.56 -12.59 13.92
N ASN A 331 -14.39 -13.24 12.77
CA ASN A 331 -15.39 -14.08 12.11
C ASN A 331 -16.75 -13.38 11.90
N ILE A 332 -16.78 -12.04 11.78
CA ILE A 332 -18.00 -11.29 11.44
C ILE A 332 -18.47 -11.63 10.01
N PHE A 333 -17.52 -11.89 9.13
CA PHE A 333 -17.71 -12.34 7.76
C PHE A 333 -17.01 -13.67 7.56
N GLU A 334 -17.56 -14.50 6.68
CA GLU A 334 -16.97 -15.79 6.31
C GLU A 334 -15.75 -15.59 5.42
N ASN A 335 -15.87 -14.66 4.47
CA ASN A 335 -14.81 -14.36 3.51
C ASN A 335 -14.54 -12.85 3.47
N ILE A 336 -13.26 -12.49 3.36
CA ILE A 336 -12.79 -11.11 3.29
C ILE A 336 -11.85 -10.97 2.09
N TYR A 337 -12.14 -10.03 1.20
CA TYR A 337 -11.27 -9.59 0.13
C TYR A 337 -10.80 -8.17 0.42
N ILE A 338 -9.51 -7.91 0.24
CA ILE A 338 -8.89 -6.61 0.49
C ILE A 338 -8.11 -6.25 -0.75
N GLN A 339 -8.39 -5.07 -1.31
CA GLN A 339 -7.75 -4.62 -2.54
C GLN A 339 -6.22 -4.40 -2.32
N PRO A 340 -5.30 -5.11 -3.01
CA PRO A 340 -3.84 -4.86 -2.96
C PRO A 340 -3.44 -3.39 -3.14
N ALA A 341 -4.09 -2.68 -4.07
CA ALA A 341 -3.89 -1.26 -4.31
C ALA A 341 -4.98 -0.41 -3.66
N ALA A 342 -5.35 -0.66 -2.40
CA ALA A 342 -6.52 -0.03 -1.76
C ALA A 342 -6.46 1.50 -1.60
N GLY A 343 -5.28 2.12 -1.72
CA GLY A 343 -5.14 3.58 -1.77
C GLY A 343 -5.61 4.18 -3.10
N ASP A 344 -5.38 5.47 -3.30
CA ASP A 344 -5.91 6.23 -4.45
C ASP A 344 -5.47 5.70 -5.82
N ALA A 345 -4.32 5.04 -5.91
CA ALA A 345 -3.90 4.34 -7.12
C ALA A 345 -4.96 3.32 -7.61
N GLY A 346 -5.57 2.56 -6.69
CA GLY A 346 -6.63 1.60 -7.01
C GLY A 346 -7.90 2.25 -7.57
N GLY A 347 -8.07 3.56 -7.36
CA GLY A 347 -9.13 4.35 -7.97
C GLY A 347 -9.11 4.30 -9.49
N ALA A 348 -7.95 4.21 -10.13
CA ALA A 348 -7.84 4.07 -11.58
C ALA A 348 -8.49 2.76 -12.07
N LEU A 349 -8.17 1.64 -11.43
CA LEU A 349 -8.77 0.34 -11.72
C LEU A 349 -10.28 0.34 -11.42
N GLY A 350 -10.66 0.91 -10.28
CA GLY A 350 -12.06 1.08 -9.91
C GLY A 350 -12.87 1.90 -10.91
N ALA A 351 -12.29 2.98 -11.44
CA ALA A 351 -12.89 3.82 -12.46
C ALA A 351 -13.12 3.05 -13.76
N ALA A 352 -12.13 2.30 -14.24
CA ALA A 352 -12.27 1.47 -15.44
C ALA A 352 -13.39 0.43 -15.29
N LEU A 353 -13.42 -0.28 -14.16
CA LEU A 353 -14.43 -1.31 -13.87
C LEU A 353 -15.83 -0.71 -13.63
N ALA A 354 -15.93 0.49 -13.06
CA ALA A 354 -17.18 1.24 -13.00
C ALA A 354 -17.67 1.63 -14.40
N GLY A 355 -16.76 2.01 -15.30
CA GLY A 355 -17.03 2.20 -16.73
C GLY A 355 -17.75 0.99 -17.35
N GLU A 356 -17.20 -0.20 -17.16
CA GLU A 356 -17.73 -1.44 -17.75
C GLU A 356 -19.06 -1.87 -17.11
N TYR A 357 -19.13 -1.95 -15.78
CA TYR A 357 -20.28 -2.58 -15.11
C TYR A 357 -21.40 -1.61 -14.76
N ILE A 358 -21.08 -0.36 -14.41
CA ILE A 358 -22.08 0.62 -13.96
C ILE A 358 -22.56 1.48 -15.12
N PHE A 359 -21.64 2.03 -15.91
CA PHE A 359 -22.00 2.94 -17.00
C PHE A 359 -22.45 2.19 -18.26
N ASN A 360 -21.73 1.15 -18.67
CA ASN A 360 -22.13 0.32 -19.82
C ASN A 360 -23.20 -0.73 -19.45
N GLY A 361 -23.23 -1.18 -18.18
CA GLY A 361 -24.22 -2.14 -17.72
C GLY A 361 -23.92 -3.59 -18.13
N SER A 362 -22.67 -3.91 -18.45
CA SER A 362 -22.24 -5.26 -18.81
C SER A 362 -22.53 -6.27 -17.70
N ASP A 363 -22.80 -7.51 -18.08
CA ASP A 363 -22.91 -8.61 -17.13
C ASP A 363 -21.54 -8.97 -16.56
N ARG A 364 -21.47 -9.15 -15.24
CA ARG A 364 -20.26 -9.58 -14.56
C ARG A 364 -20.12 -11.09 -14.63
N LYS A 365 -18.98 -11.56 -15.13
CA LYS A 365 -18.63 -12.98 -15.18
C LYS A 365 -17.64 -13.31 -14.07
N LEU A 366 -18.04 -14.22 -13.18
CA LEU A 366 -17.16 -14.75 -12.15
C LEU A 366 -16.45 -16.00 -12.66
N ASP A 367 -15.17 -16.11 -12.32
CA ASP A 367 -14.36 -17.29 -12.59
C ASP A 367 -14.06 -17.98 -11.26
N SER A 368 -14.81 -19.04 -10.95
CA SER A 368 -14.68 -19.79 -9.71
C SER A 368 -13.37 -20.57 -9.59
N THR A 369 -12.57 -20.64 -10.66
CA THR A 369 -11.26 -21.31 -10.65
C THR A 369 -10.15 -20.38 -10.17
N LYS A 370 -10.39 -19.07 -10.14
CA LYS A 370 -9.42 -18.06 -9.72
C LYS A 370 -9.69 -17.59 -8.29
N MET A 371 -8.61 -17.23 -7.59
CA MET A 371 -8.70 -16.60 -6.27
C MET A 371 -9.35 -15.21 -6.36
N ASP A 372 -8.98 -14.44 -7.39
CA ASP A 372 -9.51 -13.13 -7.73
C ASP A 372 -9.09 -12.76 -9.16
N SER A 373 -9.48 -11.58 -9.62
CA SER A 373 -9.13 -11.05 -10.95
C SER A 373 -7.91 -10.12 -10.96
N MET A 374 -7.17 -10.01 -9.85
CA MET A 374 -5.98 -9.13 -9.76
C MET A 374 -4.72 -9.77 -10.33
N LYS A 375 -4.76 -11.04 -10.76
CA LYS A 375 -3.61 -11.76 -11.36
C LYS A 375 -2.38 -11.72 -10.44
N GLY A 376 -2.58 -11.91 -9.12
CA GLY A 376 -1.51 -11.82 -8.12
C GLY A 376 -0.97 -10.40 -7.90
N GLY A 377 -1.60 -9.38 -8.48
CA GLY A 377 -1.14 -8.00 -8.50
C GLY A 377 -0.15 -7.71 -9.63
N TYR A 378 0.22 -8.68 -10.46
CA TYR A 378 1.26 -8.57 -11.49
C TYR A 378 0.68 -7.93 -12.79
N LEU A 379 0.40 -6.64 -12.71
CA LEU A 379 -0.29 -5.85 -13.75
C LEU A 379 0.58 -4.77 -14.41
N GLY A 380 1.79 -4.54 -13.88
CA GLY A 380 2.74 -3.57 -14.39
C GLY A 380 3.70 -4.13 -15.45
N PRO A 381 4.73 -3.36 -15.83
CA PRO A 381 5.65 -3.73 -16.92
C PRO A 381 6.50 -4.97 -16.61
N GLU A 382 6.80 -5.72 -17.64
CA GLU A 382 7.78 -6.81 -17.68
C GLU A 382 8.93 -6.44 -18.64
N PHE A 383 10.11 -6.99 -18.41
CA PHE A 383 11.30 -6.73 -19.22
C PHE A 383 11.92 -8.06 -19.66
N ASP A 384 12.35 -8.13 -20.92
CA ASP A 384 12.90 -9.35 -21.51
C ASP A 384 14.43 -9.46 -21.38
N ASP A 385 14.98 -10.62 -21.75
CA ASP A 385 16.43 -10.88 -21.75
C ASP A 385 17.19 -9.88 -22.67
N LYS A 386 16.56 -9.35 -23.73
CA LYS A 386 17.22 -8.41 -24.67
C LYS A 386 17.44 -7.06 -24.01
N GLU A 387 16.47 -6.58 -23.24
CA GLU A 387 16.58 -5.34 -22.49
C GLU A 387 17.65 -5.43 -21.41
N ILE A 388 17.73 -6.58 -20.73
CA ILE A 388 18.78 -6.86 -19.73
C ILE A 388 20.16 -6.87 -20.38
N VAL A 389 20.34 -7.57 -21.51
CA VAL A 389 21.61 -7.57 -22.26
C VAL A 389 21.98 -6.18 -22.77
N LYS A 390 21.01 -5.42 -23.27
CA LYS A 390 21.22 -4.03 -23.70
C LYS A 390 21.70 -3.15 -22.56
N LEU A 391 21.12 -3.30 -21.37
CA LEU A 391 21.58 -2.62 -20.15
C LEU A 391 23.01 -3.03 -19.81
N SER A 392 23.31 -4.33 -19.78
CA SER A 392 24.64 -4.83 -19.44
C SER A 392 25.71 -4.27 -20.37
N ASN A 393 25.43 -4.24 -21.68
CA ASN A 393 26.33 -3.65 -22.68
C ASN A 393 26.50 -2.14 -22.48
N LYS A 394 25.41 -1.41 -22.19
CA LYS A 394 25.42 0.04 -21.96
C LYS A 394 26.27 0.41 -20.74
N LEU A 395 26.16 -0.36 -19.66
CA LEU A 395 26.78 -0.06 -18.37
C LEU A 395 28.12 -0.78 -18.12
N GLY A 396 28.49 -1.71 -19.00
CA GLY A 396 29.62 -2.63 -18.76
C GLY A 396 29.37 -3.58 -17.58
N ALA A 397 28.09 -3.85 -17.25
CA ALA A 397 27.72 -4.70 -16.12
C ALA A 397 28.05 -6.16 -16.39
N VAL A 398 28.62 -6.84 -15.39
CA VAL A 398 29.06 -8.23 -15.49
C VAL A 398 28.01 -9.14 -14.86
N GLY A 399 27.20 -9.77 -15.71
CA GLY A 399 26.15 -10.71 -15.29
C GLY A 399 26.39 -12.11 -15.87
N VAL A 400 26.19 -13.15 -15.05
CA VAL A 400 26.27 -14.54 -15.49
C VAL A 400 24.85 -15.04 -15.76
N ARG A 401 24.62 -15.59 -16.95
CA ARG A 401 23.33 -16.17 -17.35
C ARG A 401 23.21 -17.62 -16.89
N TYR A 402 22.05 -17.98 -16.38
CA TYR A 402 21.70 -19.34 -15.97
C TYR A 402 20.41 -19.80 -16.64
N ASP A 403 20.23 -21.12 -16.74
CA ASP A 403 18.88 -21.67 -16.90
C ASP A 403 18.11 -21.46 -15.59
N PHE A 404 16.80 -21.20 -15.68
CA PHE A 404 16.03 -20.77 -14.50
C PHE A 404 16.07 -21.79 -13.34
N ASP A 405 16.07 -23.09 -13.63
CA ASP A 405 16.18 -24.15 -12.62
C ASP A 405 17.50 -24.07 -11.85
N LYS A 406 18.62 -23.81 -12.54
CA LYS A 406 19.93 -23.64 -11.91
C LYS A 406 20.06 -22.28 -11.22
N LEU A 407 19.43 -21.25 -11.78
CA LEU A 407 19.41 -19.91 -11.20
C LEU A 407 18.82 -19.94 -9.79
N VAL A 408 17.67 -20.61 -9.62
CA VAL A 408 17.04 -20.67 -8.29
C VAL A 408 17.87 -21.46 -7.28
N ASP A 409 18.62 -22.47 -7.72
CA ASP A 409 19.53 -23.23 -6.86
C ASP A 409 20.71 -22.35 -6.41
N GLU A 410 21.33 -21.59 -7.31
CA GLU A 410 22.40 -20.64 -6.96
C GLU A 410 21.89 -19.52 -6.04
N VAL A 411 20.71 -18.97 -6.31
CA VAL A 411 20.07 -17.97 -5.45
C VAL A 411 19.79 -18.54 -4.05
N ALA A 412 19.32 -19.79 -3.96
CA ALA A 412 19.09 -20.46 -2.69
C ALA A 412 20.38 -20.64 -1.88
N ILE A 413 21.50 -20.97 -2.53
CA ILE A 413 22.82 -21.06 -1.90
C ILE A 413 23.21 -19.70 -1.31
N HIS A 414 23.15 -18.62 -2.10
CA HIS A 414 23.50 -17.28 -1.63
C HIS A 414 22.58 -16.78 -0.50
N LEU A 415 21.28 -17.10 -0.55
CA LEU A 415 20.38 -16.82 0.57
C LEU A 415 20.84 -17.54 1.84
N ASN A 416 21.17 -18.83 1.74
CA ASN A 416 21.64 -19.63 2.88
C ASN A 416 22.99 -19.12 3.44
N GLU A 417 23.81 -18.47 2.62
CA GLU A 417 25.04 -17.77 3.02
C GLU A 417 24.78 -16.41 3.71
N GLY A 418 23.52 -15.99 3.83
CA GLY A 418 23.13 -14.72 4.46
C GLY A 418 23.27 -13.50 3.54
N CYS A 419 23.29 -13.72 2.22
CA CYS A 419 23.26 -12.63 1.25
C CYS A 419 21.86 -12.01 1.15
N ALA A 420 21.83 -10.70 0.89
CA ALA A 420 20.66 -9.95 0.50
C ALA A 420 20.67 -9.79 -1.02
N ILE A 421 19.58 -10.19 -1.65
CA ILE A 421 19.49 -10.34 -3.11
C ILE A 421 18.36 -9.46 -3.63
N GLY A 422 18.68 -8.60 -4.59
CA GLY A 422 17.67 -7.91 -5.39
C GLY A 422 17.07 -8.89 -6.38
N TRP A 423 15.75 -9.09 -6.32
CA TRP A 423 15.02 -10.04 -7.14
C TRP A 423 14.08 -9.29 -8.09
N PHE A 424 14.38 -9.37 -9.38
CA PHE A 424 13.65 -8.71 -10.46
C PHE A 424 13.18 -9.76 -11.48
N GLN A 425 11.87 -10.02 -11.49
CA GLN A 425 11.25 -11.01 -12.38
C GLN A 425 9.90 -10.53 -12.90
N GLY A 426 9.53 -10.93 -14.11
CA GLY A 426 8.16 -10.84 -14.61
C GLY A 426 7.54 -9.44 -14.55
N ARG A 427 6.20 -9.42 -14.63
CA ARG A 427 5.38 -8.21 -14.51
C ARG A 427 5.45 -7.62 -13.11
N MET A 428 5.63 -6.30 -13.05
CA MET A 428 5.65 -5.56 -11.80
C MET A 428 4.32 -5.61 -11.04
N GLU A 429 4.40 -5.56 -9.71
CA GLU A 429 3.24 -5.48 -8.81
C GLU A 429 2.55 -4.11 -8.87
N PHE A 430 1.21 -4.10 -8.88
CA PHE A 430 0.39 -2.90 -8.74
C PHE A 430 0.00 -2.68 -7.27
N GLY A 431 0.37 -1.52 -6.73
CA GLY A 431 0.15 -1.14 -5.34
C GLY A 431 1.45 -0.91 -4.55
N PRO A 432 1.34 -0.69 -3.23
CA PRO A 432 2.46 -0.22 -2.41
C PRO A 432 3.38 -1.34 -1.87
N ARG A 433 3.10 -2.61 -2.19
CA ARG A 433 3.84 -3.78 -1.67
C ARG A 433 4.58 -4.47 -2.81
N ALA A 434 5.84 -4.86 -2.56
CA ALA A 434 6.50 -5.84 -3.42
C ALA A 434 6.06 -7.24 -3.01
N LEU A 435 5.69 -8.05 -3.99
CA LEU A 435 5.07 -9.36 -3.87
C LEU A 435 5.87 -10.41 -4.65
N GLY A 436 7.19 -10.24 -4.76
CA GLY A 436 8.10 -11.24 -5.31
C GLY A 436 8.52 -11.03 -6.76
N ASN A 437 8.22 -9.88 -7.38
CA ASN A 437 8.68 -9.54 -8.73
C ASN A 437 9.59 -8.30 -8.74
N ARG A 438 9.44 -7.39 -7.78
CA ARG A 438 10.37 -6.27 -7.52
C ARG A 438 10.72 -6.24 -6.02
N SER A 439 11.44 -7.26 -5.59
CA SER A 439 11.69 -7.55 -4.16
C SER A 439 13.17 -7.53 -3.80
N ILE A 440 13.48 -7.25 -2.53
CA ILE A 440 14.76 -7.62 -1.92
C ILE A 440 14.47 -8.79 -0.99
N ILE A 441 15.17 -9.89 -1.21
CA ILE A 441 14.99 -11.14 -0.49
C ILE A 441 16.22 -11.48 0.36
N GLY A 442 16.00 -12.25 1.43
CA GLY A 442 17.03 -12.66 2.38
C GLY A 442 16.60 -13.83 3.24
N ASP A 443 17.54 -14.44 3.95
CA ASP A 443 17.27 -15.57 4.85
C ASP A 443 16.50 -15.13 6.11
N PRO A 444 15.29 -15.66 6.35
CA PRO A 444 14.47 -15.30 7.51
C PRO A 444 15.04 -15.84 8.84
N ARG A 445 15.88 -16.88 8.78
CA ARG A 445 16.47 -17.56 9.94
C ARG A 445 17.66 -16.77 10.51
N ASN A 446 18.30 -15.95 9.68
CA ASN A 446 19.50 -15.20 10.06
C ASN A 446 19.14 -14.01 10.98
N PRO A 447 19.62 -13.99 12.25
CA PRO A 447 19.31 -12.92 13.20
C PRO A 447 19.80 -11.53 12.76
N GLU A 448 20.89 -11.46 11.99
CA GLU A 448 21.47 -10.19 11.52
C GLU A 448 20.78 -9.67 10.25
N MET A 449 19.95 -10.46 9.56
CA MET A 449 19.36 -10.09 8.27
C MET A 449 18.48 -8.84 8.38
N GLN A 450 17.68 -8.72 9.43
CA GLN A 450 16.85 -7.53 9.65
C GLN A 450 17.72 -6.26 9.77
N LYS A 451 18.82 -6.35 10.54
CA LYS A 451 19.75 -5.24 10.74
C LYS A 451 20.52 -4.90 9.47
N LYS A 452 21.01 -5.91 8.74
CA LYS A 452 21.69 -5.77 7.45
C LYS A 452 20.77 -5.04 6.45
N LEU A 453 19.54 -5.51 6.27
CA LEU A 453 18.59 -4.89 5.36
C LEU A 453 18.23 -3.45 5.76
N ASN A 454 17.93 -3.19 7.04
CA ASN A 454 17.52 -1.84 7.48
C ASN A 454 18.64 -0.80 7.39
N LEU A 455 19.87 -1.14 7.82
CA LEU A 455 20.97 -0.17 7.92
C LEU A 455 21.77 -0.05 6.63
N LYS A 456 22.07 -1.17 5.97
CA LYS A 456 23.05 -1.22 4.87
C LYS A 456 22.42 -1.14 3.48
N ILE A 457 21.12 -1.45 3.39
CA ILE A 457 20.39 -1.48 2.10
C ILE A 457 19.30 -0.43 2.08
N LYS A 458 18.46 -0.38 3.12
CA LYS A 458 17.32 0.53 3.18
C LYS A 458 17.63 1.91 3.73
N TYR A 459 18.70 2.05 4.50
CA TYR A 459 19.08 3.28 5.21
C TYR A 459 17.91 3.90 6.00
N ARG A 460 17.22 3.05 6.79
CA ARG A 460 16.00 3.43 7.54
C ARG A 460 16.04 2.94 9.00
N GLU A 461 15.03 3.34 9.77
CA GLU A 461 14.90 3.06 11.20
C GLU A 461 14.95 1.56 11.50
N SER A 462 15.74 1.15 12.50
CA SER A 462 16.01 -0.26 12.80
C SER A 462 14.79 -1.06 13.24
N PHE A 463 13.76 -0.38 13.76
CA PHE A 463 12.54 -0.99 14.26
C PHE A 463 11.56 -1.40 13.14
N ARG A 464 11.80 -1.02 11.87
CA ARG A 464 10.87 -1.38 10.81
C ARG A 464 10.92 -2.88 10.56
N PRO A 465 9.80 -3.60 10.68
CA PRO A 465 9.78 -5.01 10.40
C PRO A 465 9.88 -5.30 8.90
N PHE A 466 10.19 -6.55 8.59
CA PHE A 466 10.09 -7.13 7.25
C PHE A 466 8.98 -8.16 7.18
N ALA A 467 8.51 -8.44 5.98
CA ALA A 467 7.43 -9.38 5.74
C ALA A 467 7.99 -10.71 5.23
N PRO A 468 7.41 -11.86 5.62
CA PRO A 468 7.71 -13.14 4.99
C PRO A 468 6.95 -13.32 3.68
N SER A 469 7.63 -13.88 2.67
CA SER A 469 7.00 -14.59 1.55
C SER A 469 7.13 -16.09 1.80
N VAL A 470 6.02 -16.75 2.11
CA VAL A 470 5.93 -18.17 2.45
C VAL A 470 5.19 -18.93 1.36
N LEU A 471 5.59 -20.16 1.07
CA LEU A 471 4.81 -21.05 0.20
C LEU A 471 3.41 -21.23 0.79
N ALA A 472 2.38 -21.16 -0.04
CA ALA A 472 0.99 -21.24 0.43
C ALA A 472 0.73 -22.52 1.23
N GLU A 473 1.28 -23.65 0.79
CA GLU A 473 1.21 -24.96 1.43
C GLU A 473 1.94 -25.05 2.79
N ASP A 474 2.86 -24.13 3.08
CA ASP A 474 3.64 -24.10 4.32
C ASP A 474 3.15 -23.03 5.31
N CYS A 475 2.12 -22.24 4.98
CA CYS A 475 1.72 -21.10 5.82
C CYS A 475 1.36 -21.51 7.26
N GLU A 476 0.61 -22.60 7.45
CA GLU A 476 0.19 -23.10 8.77
C GLU A 476 1.38 -23.67 9.58
N GLU A 477 2.47 -24.06 8.93
CA GLU A 477 3.69 -24.52 9.62
C GLU A 477 4.37 -23.40 10.41
N TYR A 478 4.27 -22.17 9.90
CA TYR A 478 5.00 -21.02 10.44
C TYR A 478 4.13 -19.98 11.12
N PHE A 479 2.83 -19.92 10.82
CA PHE A 479 1.93 -18.89 11.31
C PHE A 479 0.63 -19.49 11.84
N GLN A 480 0.01 -18.80 12.79
CA GLN A 480 -1.36 -19.11 13.26
C GLN A 480 -2.39 -18.63 12.22
N HIS A 481 -2.28 -19.13 10.98
CA HIS A 481 -3.13 -18.79 9.86
C HIS A 481 -3.25 -19.98 8.90
N LYS A 482 -4.49 -20.43 8.64
CA LYS A 482 -4.79 -21.55 7.74
C LYS A 482 -5.20 -21.09 6.33
N GLY A 483 -5.47 -19.80 6.15
CA GLY A 483 -5.96 -19.25 4.89
C GLY A 483 -4.83 -18.72 4.00
N THR A 484 -5.22 -18.00 2.95
CA THR A 484 -4.28 -17.30 2.08
C THR A 484 -4.09 -15.84 2.52
N SER A 485 -2.98 -15.24 2.11
CA SER A 485 -2.69 -13.81 2.25
C SER A 485 -1.76 -13.39 1.11
N PRO A 486 -2.23 -13.37 -0.15
CA PRO A 486 -1.37 -13.16 -1.31
C PRO A 486 -0.75 -11.75 -1.40
N TYR A 487 -1.34 -10.76 -0.70
CA TYR A 487 -1.04 -9.34 -0.91
C TYR A 487 -0.32 -8.63 0.25
N MET A 488 0.16 -9.35 1.27
CA MET A 488 0.73 -8.74 2.48
C MET A 488 -0.23 -7.77 3.20
N LEU A 489 -1.53 -8.09 3.21
CA LEU A 489 -2.56 -7.25 3.83
C LEU A 489 -3.09 -7.81 5.16
N LEU A 490 -2.53 -8.92 5.63
CA LEU A 490 -2.88 -9.56 6.89
C LEU A 490 -1.65 -9.75 7.77
N VAL A 491 -1.84 -9.49 9.07
CA VAL A 491 -0.86 -9.79 10.12
C VAL A 491 -1.39 -10.93 10.96
N HIS A 492 -0.56 -11.96 11.15
CA HIS A 492 -0.86 -13.08 12.04
C HIS A 492 0.33 -13.41 12.94
N PRO A 493 0.08 -13.99 14.12
CA PRO A 493 1.13 -14.48 14.98
C PRO A 493 1.92 -15.61 14.32
N VAL A 494 3.22 -15.64 14.58
CA VAL A 494 4.09 -16.79 14.34
C VAL A 494 3.58 -17.99 15.14
N ALA A 495 3.58 -19.18 14.55
CA ALA A 495 3.13 -20.41 15.20
C ALA A 495 3.95 -20.68 16.48
N GLU A 496 3.30 -21.20 17.52
CA GLU A 496 3.92 -21.37 18.84
C GLU A 496 5.18 -22.23 18.79
N LYS A 497 5.17 -23.30 17.99
CA LYS A 497 6.32 -24.19 17.76
C LYS A 497 7.53 -23.51 17.12
N GLN A 498 7.35 -22.35 16.51
CA GLN A 498 8.44 -21.57 15.91
C GLN A 498 8.96 -20.50 16.87
N ARG A 499 8.31 -20.26 18.03
CA ARG A 499 8.72 -19.24 19.00
C ARG A 499 9.77 -19.80 19.95
N ASN A 500 10.72 -18.96 20.32
CA ASN A 500 11.71 -19.27 21.34
C ASN A 500 11.22 -18.79 22.72
N GLU A 501 11.74 -19.40 23.77
CA GLU A 501 11.57 -18.88 25.12
C GLU A 501 12.22 -17.50 25.25
N LEU A 502 11.51 -16.58 25.92
CA LEU A 502 12.02 -15.24 26.19
C LEU A 502 12.90 -15.23 27.44
N PRO A 503 13.92 -14.35 27.50
CA PRO A 503 14.69 -14.16 28.71
C PRO A 503 13.81 -13.65 29.87
N SER A 504 14.19 -13.99 31.10
CA SER A 504 13.52 -13.45 32.30
C SER A 504 13.58 -11.92 32.31
N GLY A 505 12.47 -11.27 32.63
CA GLY A 505 12.37 -9.80 32.60
C GLY A 505 12.33 -9.19 31.19
N TYR A 506 12.04 -9.97 30.12
CA TYR A 506 11.96 -9.46 28.74
C TYR A 506 11.12 -8.18 28.60
N ASN A 507 10.00 -8.10 29.33
CA ASN A 507 9.10 -6.96 29.29
C ASN A 507 9.71 -5.66 29.83
N ASP A 508 10.74 -5.74 30.65
CA ASP A 508 11.43 -4.59 31.25
C ASP A 508 12.70 -4.20 30.48
N LEU A 509 13.12 -5.01 29.50
CA LEU A 509 14.30 -4.71 28.68
C LEU A 509 14.14 -3.40 27.89
N PRO A 510 15.23 -2.64 27.70
CA PRO A 510 15.25 -1.50 26.78
C PRO A 510 14.82 -1.89 25.37
N LEU A 511 14.20 -0.94 24.65
CA LEU A 511 13.66 -1.14 23.30
C LEU A 511 14.65 -1.81 22.34
N LYS A 512 15.91 -1.36 22.39
CA LYS A 512 16.99 -1.87 21.54
C LYS A 512 17.33 -3.33 21.85
N GLU A 513 17.32 -3.72 23.12
CA GLU A 513 17.60 -5.10 23.54
C GLU A 513 16.45 -6.04 23.18
N LYS A 514 15.20 -5.58 23.34
CA LYS A 514 14.01 -6.31 22.88
C LYS A 514 14.07 -6.60 21.37
N LEU A 515 14.49 -5.61 20.58
CA LEU A 515 14.58 -5.70 19.12
C LEU A 515 15.52 -6.84 18.68
N TYR A 516 16.70 -6.95 19.30
CA TYR A 516 17.74 -7.92 18.94
C TYR A 516 17.62 -9.28 19.64
N THR A 517 16.62 -9.47 20.49
CA THR A 517 16.34 -10.78 21.11
C THR A 517 15.89 -11.79 20.04
N VAL A 518 16.43 -13.00 20.00
CA VAL A 518 16.01 -14.02 19.01
C VAL A 518 14.70 -14.67 19.47
N ARG A 519 13.56 -14.17 18.99
CA ARG A 519 12.20 -14.56 19.43
C ARG A 519 11.63 -15.80 18.75
N SER A 520 12.23 -16.26 17.67
CA SER A 520 11.73 -17.39 16.89
C SER A 520 12.83 -18.03 16.06
N THR A 521 12.49 -19.14 15.39
CA THR A 521 13.30 -19.79 14.35
C THR A 521 13.47 -18.93 13.08
N ILE A 522 12.65 -17.87 12.95
CA ILE A 522 12.60 -16.94 11.81
C ILE A 522 12.68 -15.48 12.30
N PRO A 523 13.77 -15.10 13.01
CA PRO A 523 13.84 -13.84 13.73
C PRO A 523 13.77 -12.61 12.83
N ALA A 524 14.21 -12.68 11.57
CA ALA A 524 14.29 -11.52 10.68
C ALA A 524 12.92 -10.95 10.29
N ILE A 525 11.87 -11.79 10.35
CA ILE A 525 10.48 -11.41 10.03
C ILE A 525 9.56 -11.36 11.26
N THR A 526 10.07 -11.78 12.43
CA THR A 526 9.26 -11.88 13.65
C THR A 526 9.26 -10.56 14.39
N HIS A 527 8.10 -9.93 14.47
CA HIS A 527 7.90 -8.68 15.18
C HIS A 527 8.07 -8.87 16.70
N ILE A 528 8.13 -7.75 17.43
CA ILE A 528 8.26 -7.75 18.90
C ILE A 528 7.06 -8.40 19.60
N ASP A 529 5.88 -8.35 18.98
CA ASP A 529 4.63 -8.96 19.44
C ASP A 529 4.42 -10.38 18.87
N PHE A 530 5.48 -11.01 18.36
CA PHE A 530 5.45 -12.32 17.69
C PHE A 530 4.56 -12.39 16.46
N SER A 531 4.19 -11.26 15.87
CA SER A 531 3.44 -11.23 14.62
C SER A 531 4.34 -11.14 13.39
N ALA A 532 3.76 -11.42 12.22
CA ALA A 532 4.37 -11.17 10.92
C ALA A 532 3.28 -10.82 9.90
N ARG A 533 3.64 -9.98 8.91
CA ARG A 533 2.75 -9.59 7.81
C ARG A 533 2.94 -10.49 6.60
N ILE A 534 2.06 -11.46 6.42
CA ILE A 534 2.31 -12.63 5.59
C ILE A 534 2.00 -12.36 4.12
N GLN A 535 2.90 -12.78 3.22
CA GLN A 535 2.58 -13.09 1.83
C GLN A 535 2.57 -14.61 1.61
N THR A 536 1.42 -15.18 1.24
CA THR A 536 1.38 -16.56 0.71
C THR A 536 1.69 -16.55 -0.78
N VAL A 537 2.66 -17.34 -1.23
CA VAL A 537 3.09 -17.46 -2.62
C VAL A 537 2.48 -18.71 -3.24
N HIS A 538 1.73 -18.52 -4.32
CA HIS A 538 0.99 -19.58 -5.02
C HIS A 538 1.69 -19.91 -6.34
N LYS A 539 1.73 -21.19 -6.69
CA LYS A 539 2.38 -21.66 -7.92
C LYS A 539 1.63 -21.17 -9.16
N GLU A 540 0.31 -21.00 -9.05
CA GLU A 540 -0.60 -20.60 -10.11
C GLU A 540 -0.44 -19.12 -10.49
N THR A 541 -0.10 -18.26 -9.54
CA THR A 541 0.03 -16.81 -9.77
C THR A 541 1.47 -16.36 -9.97
N ASN A 542 2.44 -16.98 -9.28
CA ASN A 542 3.86 -16.67 -9.45
C ASN A 542 4.74 -17.92 -9.38
N PRO A 543 4.79 -18.72 -10.46
CA PRO A 543 5.54 -19.97 -10.48
C PRO A 543 7.05 -19.76 -10.29
N LYS A 544 7.61 -18.66 -10.82
CA LYS A 544 9.04 -18.33 -10.70
C LYS A 544 9.44 -18.08 -9.25
N TYR A 545 8.66 -17.26 -8.53
CA TYR A 545 8.94 -16.95 -7.13
C TYR A 545 8.65 -18.14 -6.21
N TRP A 546 7.58 -18.90 -6.48
CA TRP A 546 7.32 -20.17 -5.80
C TRP A 546 8.50 -21.13 -5.95
N GLN A 547 9.05 -21.27 -7.16
CA GLN A 547 10.18 -22.16 -7.43
C GLN A 547 11.46 -21.71 -6.70
N MET A 548 11.74 -20.41 -6.63
CA MET A 548 12.88 -19.88 -5.87
C MET A 548 12.77 -20.20 -4.38
N ILE A 549 11.60 -19.96 -3.77
CA ILE A 549 11.38 -20.27 -2.35
C ILE A 549 11.45 -21.78 -2.12
N ASN A 550 10.91 -22.59 -3.04
CA ASN A 550 10.97 -24.04 -2.94
C ASN A 550 12.41 -24.58 -3.09
N ALA A 551 13.26 -23.98 -3.93
CA ALA A 551 14.68 -24.32 -3.99
C ALA A 551 15.38 -24.03 -2.65
N PHE A 552 15.10 -22.86 -2.06
CA PHE A 552 15.57 -22.52 -0.72
C PHE A 552 15.07 -23.51 0.35
N LYS A 553 13.79 -23.92 0.29
CA LYS A 553 13.21 -24.95 1.16
C LYS A 553 13.91 -26.29 1.04
N LYS A 554 14.19 -26.77 -0.18
CA LYS A 554 14.91 -28.05 -0.38
C LYS A 554 16.30 -28.03 0.24
N LEU A 555 16.99 -26.89 0.19
CA LEU A 555 18.32 -26.72 0.77
C LEU A 555 18.28 -26.60 2.30
N THR A 556 17.27 -25.92 2.85
CA THR A 556 17.31 -25.42 4.23
C THR A 556 16.23 -25.97 5.16
N GLY A 557 15.21 -26.60 4.60
CA GLY A 557 13.95 -26.92 5.28
C GLY A 557 13.02 -25.72 5.49
N CYS A 558 13.41 -24.50 5.08
CA CYS A 558 12.64 -23.28 5.30
C CYS A 558 11.78 -22.91 4.07
N GLY A 559 10.46 -23.03 4.18
CA GLY A 559 9.49 -22.74 3.13
C GLY A 559 9.19 -21.25 2.90
N MET A 560 10.12 -20.35 3.26
CA MET A 560 9.90 -18.91 3.13
C MET A 560 11.20 -18.11 2.96
N VAL A 561 11.06 -16.88 2.52
CA VAL A 561 12.13 -15.86 2.50
C VAL A 561 11.66 -14.56 3.14
N VAL A 562 12.60 -13.74 3.61
CA VAL A 562 12.33 -12.32 3.85
C VAL A 562 11.96 -11.67 2.51
N ASN A 563 10.94 -10.83 2.50
CA ASN A 563 10.59 -9.99 1.36
C ASN A 563 10.38 -8.54 1.82
N THR A 564 11.04 -7.62 1.11
CA THR A 564 10.82 -6.19 1.23
C THR A 564 10.82 -5.53 -0.14
N SER A 565 10.28 -4.31 -0.22
CA SER A 565 10.24 -3.55 -1.47
C SER A 565 11.62 -3.45 -2.10
N PHE A 566 11.75 -3.48 -3.42
CA PHE A 566 13.04 -3.21 -4.05
C PHE A 566 13.18 -1.70 -4.31
N ASN A 567 13.75 -1.00 -3.33
CA ASN A 567 14.05 0.43 -3.35
C ASN A 567 14.95 0.82 -2.17
N VAL A 568 15.45 2.05 -2.18
CA VAL A 568 16.06 2.72 -1.02
C VAL A 568 15.08 3.70 -0.39
N ARG A 569 15.46 4.32 0.74
CA ARG A 569 14.64 5.36 1.39
C ARG A 569 14.40 6.52 0.42
N GLY A 570 13.14 6.95 0.32
CA GLY A 570 12.73 8.09 -0.51
C GLY A 570 12.37 7.74 -1.95
N GLU A 571 12.79 6.58 -2.46
CA GLU A 571 12.49 6.16 -3.83
C GLU A 571 11.24 5.26 -3.94
N PRO A 572 10.52 5.30 -5.08
CA PRO A 572 9.53 4.29 -5.45
C PRO A 572 10.17 2.90 -5.64
N ILE A 573 9.36 1.83 -5.65
CA ILE A 573 9.82 0.50 -6.06
C ILE A 573 10.44 0.58 -7.46
N VAL A 574 11.59 -0.06 -7.69
CA VAL A 574 12.29 -0.09 -8.99
C VAL A 574 11.36 -0.60 -10.09
N CYS A 575 11.36 0.07 -11.24
CA CYS A 575 10.53 -0.30 -12.38
C CYS A 575 11.36 -1.03 -13.43
N THR A 576 12.43 -0.39 -13.89
CA THR A 576 13.28 -0.86 -14.99
C THR A 576 14.49 -1.68 -14.51
N PRO A 577 15.11 -2.49 -15.38
CA PRO A 577 16.40 -3.13 -15.08
C PRO A 577 17.49 -2.12 -14.68
N GLU A 578 17.48 -0.92 -15.27
CA GLU A 578 18.43 0.16 -14.94
C GLU A 578 18.21 0.68 -13.51
N ASP A 579 16.96 0.81 -13.07
CA ASP A 579 16.64 1.17 -11.67
C ASP A 579 17.17 0.13 -10.69
N ALA A 580 16.97 -1.15 -10.98
CA ALA A 580 17.41 -2.25 -10.13
C ALA A 580 18.95 -2.34 -10.05
N TYR A 581 19.64 -2.20 -11.18
CA TYR A 581 21.11 -2.16 -11.24
C TYR A 581 21.67 -0.96 -10.47
N ARG A 582 21.10 0.23 -10.67
CA ARG A 582 21.47 1.43 -9.90
C ARG A 582 21.28 1.23 -8.40
N CYS A 583 20.21 0.57 -7.98
CA CYS A 583 19.99 0.23 -6.57
C CYS A 583 21.05 -0.74 -6.03
N LEU A 584 21.45 -1.76 -6.79
CA LEU A 584 22.58 -2.63 -6.41
C LEU A 584 23.85 -1.81 -6.18
N MET A 585 24.19 -0.92 -7.13
CA MET A 585 25.44 -0.16 -7.06
C MET A 585 25.45 0.85 -5.90
N ARG A 586 24.30 1.47 -5.57
CA ARG A 586 24.16 2.46 -4.50
C ARG A 586 24.00 1.88 -3.08
N THR A 587 23.80 0.58 -2.92
CA THR A 587 23.53 -0.08 -1.63
C THR A 587 24.55 -1.17 -1.31
N GLU A 588 24.60 -1.69 -0.09
CA GLU A 588 25.42 -2.87 0.24
C GLU A 588 24.69 -4.20 -0.04
N MET A 589 23.87 -4.25 -1.08
CA MET A 589 23.25 -5.48 -1.56
C MET A 589 24.29 -6.40 -2.21
N ASP A 590 24.26 -7.70 -1.90
CA ASP A 590 25.32 -8.61 -2.34
C ASP A 590 25.16 -9.02 -3.82
N TYR A 591 23.92 -9.34 -4.21
CA TYR A 591 23.59 -9.81 -5.56
C TYR A 591 22.33 -9.13 -6.10
N LEU A 592 22.25 -9.06 -7.43
CA LEU A 592 21.06 -8.71 -8.18
C LEU A 592 20.74 -9.82 -9.18
N VAL A 593 19.49 -10.25 -9.18
CA VAL A 593 18.92 -11.16 -10.18
C VAL A 593 18.03 -10.34 -11.10
N LEU A 594 18.40 -10.24 -12.38
CA LEU A 594 17.57 -9.67 -13.46
C LEU A 594 17.21 -10.79 -14.42
N GLY A 595 15.94 -11.22 -14.43
CA GLY A 595 15.51 -12.32 -15.28
C GLY A 595 16.38 -13.56 -15.04
N ASN A 596 17.10 -14.02 -16.08
CA ASN A 596 17.98 -15.19 -16.00
C ASN A 596 19.45 -14.89 -15.68
N TYR A 597 19.75 -13.69 -15.19
CA TYR A 597 21.12 -13.22 -14.95
C TYR A 597 21.35 -12.91 -13.47
N ILE A 598 22.50 -13.34 -12.94
CA ILE A 598 22.99 -12.98 -11.61
C ILE A 598 24.15 -12.01 -11.77
N PHE A 599 24.06 -10.86 -11.11
CA PHE A 599 25.08 -9.83 -11.01
C PHE A 599 25.60 -9.81 -9.57
N LYS A 600 26.88 -10.10 -9.38
CA LYS A 600 27.55 -9.99 -8.09
C LYS A 600 28.11 -8.57 -7.94
N LYS A 601 27.83 -7.89 -6.82
CA LYS A 601 28.24 -6.49 -6.62
C LYS A 601 29.75 -6.29 -6.78
N GLU A 602 30.55 -7.22 -6.26
CA GLU A 602 32.02 -7.15 -6.28
C GLU A 602 32.63 -7.22 -7.69
N ASP A 603 31.91 -7.83 -8.63
CA ASP A 603 32.39 -8.02 -10.01
C ASP A 603 31.97 -6.85 -10.92
N GLN A 604 31.17 -5.91 -10.41
CA GLN A 604 30.66 -4.80 -11.21
C GLN A 604 31.70 -3.69 -11.39
N PRO A 605 31.68 -2.98 -12.54
CA PRO A 605 32.55 -1.85 -12.76
C PRO A 605 32.33 -0.76 -11.70
N GLN A 606 33.38 0.03 -11.45
CA GLN A 606 33.30 1.13 -10.50
C GLN A 606 32.17 2.10 -10.89
N TRP A 607 31.23 2.28 -9.97
CA TRP A 607 30.12 3.21 -10.17
C TRP A 607 30.60 4.65 -9.91
N GLN A 608 30.59 5.47 -10.96
CA GLN A 608 30.78 6.91 -10.80
C GLN A 608 29.44 7.52 -10.38
N ASP A 609 29.24 7.67 -9.07
CA ASP A 609 28.03 8.32 -8.56
C ASP A 609 28.12 9.81 -8.90
N LYS A 610 27.33 10.25 -9.89
CA LYS A 610 27.26 11.65 -10.31
C LYS A 610 26.32 12.48 -9.42
N ASP A 611 25.46 11.82 -8.64
CA ASP A 611 24.40 12.45 -7.86
C ASP A 611 24.48 12.03 -6.38
N ASN A 612 24.43 13.00 -5.47
CA ASN A 612 24.39 12.74 -4.02
C ASN A 612 22.95 12.37 -3.61
N TRP A 613 22.50 11.18 -3.98
CA TRP A 613 21.11 10.74 -3.82
C TRP A 613 20.63 10.76 -2.36
N LYS A 614 21.54 10.68 -1.38
CA LYS A 614 21.24 10.83 0.05
C LYS A 614 20.75 12.23 0.44
N GLU A 615 21.04 13.24 -0.39
CA GLU A 615 20.55 14.63 -0.25
C GLU A 615 19.36 14.92 -1.17
N GLU A 616 19.22 14.18 -2.28
CA GLU A 616 18.15 14.37 -3.28
C GLU A 616 16.78 13.95 -2.76
N PHE A 617 16.72 12.97 -1.85
CA PHE A 617 15.46 12.48 -1.29
C PHE A 617 15.28 12.93 0.17
N THR A 618 14.22 13.71 0.41
CA THR A 618 13.86 14.21 1.74
C THR A 618 13.59 13.07 2.75
N LEU A 619 13.96 13.30 4.01
CA LEU A 619 13.64 12.40 5.12
C LEU A 619 12.10 12.35 5.31
N ASP A 620 11.45 11.29 4.82
CA ASP A 620 10.09 10.90 5.24
C ASP A 620 10.03 10.61 6.74
#